data_AF-A0A0G0U0Y9-F1
#
_entry.id   AF-A0A0G0U0Y9-F1
#
_cell.length_a   1.000
_cell.length_b   1.000
_cell.length_c   1.000
_cell.angle_alpha   90.00
_cell.angle_beta   90.00
_cell.angle_gamma   90.00
#
_symmetry.space_group_name_H-M   'P 1'
#
loop_
_entity.id
_entity.type
_entity.pdbx_description
1 polymer ?
#
loop_
_entity_poly.entity_id
_entity_poly.type
_entity_poly.pdbx_seq_one_letter_code
_entity_poly.pdbx_strand_id
1 'polypeptide(L)'
;MDFNWIYIIVGILVLFIVYLFGRLHSKPQGDIPTDLIDLYRQVQDLPLRVLQTIQGSINPQKGKMAELLTYAELRYDYDRIIPLGWPIDFIGVKNNERIDFIEVKSGKLAILTDEEKHIKNLIAAGRVHFRLIRVTEEEVHRLVSANTGRD
;
A
#
# COMPACT_ATOMS: atom_id res chain seq x y z
N MET A 1 31.52 22.05 -59.55
CA MET A 1 31.83 21.75 -58.13
C MET A 1 30.55 21.19 -57.54
N ASP A 2 30.23 19.93 -57.85
CA ASP A 2 28.99 19.30 -57.40
C ASP A 2 29.21 18.85 -55.97
N PHE A 3 28.97 19.80 -55.06
CA PHE A 3 29.12 19.61 -53.64
C PHE A 3 28.08 18.57 -53.22
N ASN A 4 28.55 17.35 -52.95
CA ASN A 4 27.75 16.17 -52.66
C ASN A 4 26.86 16.40 -51.43
N TRP A 5 25.69 16.98 -51.68
CA TRP A 5 24.61 17.28 -50.72
C TRP A 5 24.20 16.06 -49.88
N ILE A 6 24.43 14.87 -50.42
CA ILE A 6 24.25 13.59 -49.76
C ILE A 6 25.07 13.51 -48.46
N TYR A 7 26.31 14.01 -48.43
CA TYR A 7 27.12 13.97 -47.21
C TYR A 7 26.61 14.93 -46.13
N ILE A 8 26.00 16.07 -46.51
CA ILE A 8 25.38 16.99 -45.55
C ILE A 8 24.16 16.32 -44.91
N ILE A 9 23.31 15.69 -45.73
CA ILE A 9 22.10 14.99 -45.25
C ILE A 9 22.48 13.84 -44.31
N VAL A 10 23.49 13.04 -44.68
CA VAL A 10 23.97 11.94 -43.84
C VAL A 10 24.56 12.47 -42.52
N GLY A 11 25.32 13.57 -42.57
CA GLY A 11 25.88 14.20 -41.36
C GLY A 11 24.80 14.68 -40.38
N ILE A 12 23.73 15.30 -40.89
CA ILE A 12 22.60 15.76 -40.07
C ILE A 12 21.85 14.58 -39.46
N LEU A 13 21.67 13.50 -40.23
CA LEU A 13 20.95 12.31 -39.77
C LEU A 13 21.72 11.58 -38.65
N VAL A 14 23.05 11.51 -38.75
CA VAL A 14 23.90 10.97 -37.67
C VAL A 14 23.82 11.83 -36.41
N LEU A 15 23.88 13.16 -36.54
CA LEU A 15 23.69 14.08 -35.41
C LEU A 15 22.31 13.91 -34.75
N PHE A 16 21.27 13.69 -35.55
CA PHE A 16 19.91 13.48 -35.05
C PHE A 16 19.77 12.15 -34.29
N ILE A 17 20.42 11.08 -34.77
CA ILE A 17 20.46 9.78 -34.08
C ILE A 17 21.23 9.89 -32.76
N VAL A 18 22.39 10.56 -32.76
CA VAL A 18 23.18 10.79 -31.53
C VAL A 18 22.39 11.62 -30.52
N TYR A 19 21.69 12.67 -30.99
CA TYR A 19 20.82 13.49 -30.15
C TYR A 19 19.66 12.67 -29.56
N LEU A 20 18.99 11.84 -30.36
CA LEU A 20 17.92 10.96 -29.90
C LEU A 20 18.42 9.92 -28.89
N PHE A 21 19.57 9.30 -29.12
CA PHE A 21 20.16 8.32 -28.19
C PHE A 21 20.62 8.96 -26.87
N GLY A 22 21.20 10.17 -26.92
CA GLY A 22 21.54 10.94 -25.72
C GLY A 22 20.30 11.35 -24.91
N ARG A 23 19.21 11.70 -25.60
CA ARG A 23 17.93 12.02 -24.96
C ARG A 23 17.23 10.78 -24.40
N LEU A 24 17.38 9.61 -25.03
CA LEU A 24 16.76 8.35 -24.58
C LEU A 24 17.45 7.76 -23.34
N HIS A 25 18.76 7.97 -23.17
CA HIS A 25 19.49 7.57 -21.96
C HIS A 25 19.46 8.61 -20.84
N SER A 26 18.88 9.79 -21.07
CA SER A 26 18.61 10.79 -20.04
C SER A 26 17.31 10.48 -19.27
N LYS A 27 17.17 9.25 -18.76
CA LYS A 27 16.34 9.03 -17.58
C LYS A 27 17.22 9.39 -16.39
N PRO A 28 16.88 10.39 -15.56
CA PRO A 28 17.55 10.52 -14.28
C PRO A 28 17.25 9.20 -13.53
N GLN A 29 18.29 8.43 -13.25
CA GLN A 29 18.24 7.48 -12.14
C GLN A 29 17.86 8.34 -10.95
N GLY A 30 16.61 8.18 -10.50
CA GLY A 30 16.10 8.91 -9.36
C GLY A 30 17.01 8.60 -8.19
N ASP A 31 17.74 9.61 -7.75
CA ASP A 31 18.32 9.67 -6.42
C ASP A 31 17.22 9.19 -5.48
N ILE A 32 17.47 8.10 -4.74
CA ILE A 32 16.60 7.69 -3.65
C ILE A 32 16.44 8.96 -2.79
N PRO A 33 15.22 9.53 -2.69
CA PRO A 33 15.02 10.79 -1.97
C PRO A 33 15.66 10.67 -0.59
N THR A 34 16.52 11.63 -0.24
CA THR A 34 17.17 11.69 1.09
C THR A 34 16.11 11.64 2.21
N ASP A 35 14.90 12.13 1.89
CA ASP A 35 13.67 11.99 2.68
C ASP A 35 13.31 10.56 3.08
N LEU A 36 13.62 9.53 2.28
CA LEU A 36 13.35 8.13 2.64
C LEU A 36 14.30 7.61 3.72
N ILE A 37 15.56 8.06 3.71
CA ILE A 37 16.56 7.69 4.72
C ILE A 37 16.25 8.42 6.03
N ASP A 38 15.81 9.67 5.95
CA ASP A 38 15.38 10.46 7.10
C ASP A 38 14.05 9.94 7.68
N LEU A 39 13.11 9.49 6.84
CA LEU A 39 11.91 8.78 7.27
C LEU A 39 12.26 7.44 7.94
N TYR A 40 13.24 6.69 7.40
CA TYR A 40 13.72 5.43 8.01
C TYR A 40 14.38 5.65 9.37
N ARG A 41 15.06 6.80 9.56
CA ARG A 41 15.63 7.20 10.85
C ARG A 41 14.55 7.67 11.84
N GLN A 42 13.51 8.34 11.36
CA GLN A 42 12.37 8.78 12.18
C GLN A 42 11.43 7.61 12.57
N VAL A 43 11.56 6.47 11.90
CA VAL A 43 10.84 5.21 12.15
C VAL A 43 11.43 4.39 13.32
N GLN A 44 12.54 4.81 13.93
CA GLN A 44 13.08 4.14 15.13
C GLN A 44 12.16 4.22 16.37
N ASP A 45 11.08 4.99 16.32
CA ASP A 45 10.05 5.07 17.37
C ASP A 45 8.78 4.23 17.09
N LEU A 46 8.77 3.40 16.04
CA LEU A 46 7.62 2.50 15.83
C LEU A 46 7.56 1.42 16.92
N PRO A 47 6.38 1.18 17.51
CA PRO A 47 6.22 0.20 18.58
C PRO A 47 6.64 -1.19 18.09
N LEU A 48 7.48 -1.85 18.90
CA LEU A 48 8.04 -3.20 18.69
C LEU A 48 7.05 -4.25 18.16
N ARG A 49 5.74 -4.05 18.34
CA ARG A 49 4.67 -4.92 17.82
C ARG A 49 4.61 -4.98 16.28
N VAL A 50 4.97 -3.91 15.56
CA VAL A 50 4.97 -3.91 14.08
C VAL A 50 6.17 -4.69 13.54
N LEU A 51 7.33 -4.59 14.20
CA LEU A 51 8.54 -5.34 13.85
C LEU A 51 8.35 -6.86 14.03
N GLN A 52 7.58 -7.27 15.04
CA GLN A 52 7.29 -8.69 15.28
C GLN A 52 6.37 -9.31 14.22
N THR A 53 5.48 -8.53 13.59
CA THR A 53 4.68 -9.01 12.44
C THR A 53 5.51 -9.15 11.16
N ILE A 54 6.62 -8.40 11.04
CA ILE A 54 7.57 -8.48 9.91
C ILE A 54 8.39 -9.77 9.97
N GLN A 55 8.83 -10.20 11.16
CA GLN A 55 9.65 -11.42 11.31
C GLN A 55 8.93 -12.72 10.91
N GLY A 56 7.59 -12.74 10.86
CA GLY A 56 6.81 -13.94 10.52
C GLY A 56 6.53 -14.16 9.03
N SER A 57 6.89 -13.24 8.13
CA SER A 57 6.49 -13.30 6.72
C SER A 57 7.67 -13.17 5.78
N ILE A 58 8.29 -14.31 5.49
CA ILE A 58 9.27 -14.49 4.41
C ILE A 58 8.51 -14.44 3.07
N ASN A 59 8.15 -13.24 2.60
CA ASN A 59 7.98 -12.86 1.18
C ASN A 59 7.67 -11.35 1.03
N PRO A 60 8.65 -10.44 0.99
CA PRO A 60 8.44 -9.02 0.70
C PRO A 60 8.60 -8.79 -0.82
N GLN A 61 7.89 -7.88 -1.50
CA GLN A 61 8.54 -6.59 -1.85
C GLN A 61 7.69 -5.58 -2.67
N LYS A 62 6.35 -5.66 -2.77
CA LYS A 62 5.56 -4.57 -3.42
C LYS A 62 4.24 -4.21 -2.75
N GLY A 63 3.39 -5.19 -2.39
CA GLY A 63 2.10 -4.93 -1.73
C GLY A 63 2.24 -4.25 -0.37
N LYS A 64 3.09 -4.83 0.50
CA LYS A 64 3.36 -4.29 1.84
C LYS A 64 3.94 -2.87 1.87
N MET A 65 4.66 -2.44 0.83
CA MET A 65 5.18 -1.07 0.79
C MET A 65 4.10 -0.05 0.44
N ALA A 66 3.15 -0.41 -0.43
CA ALA A 66 1.98 0.41 -0.70
C ALA A 66 1.08 0.51 0.56
N GLU A 67 0.91 -0.59 1.28
CA GLU A 67 0.18 -0.61 2.56
C GLU A 67 0.85 0.31 3.61
N LEU A 68 2.18 0.28 3.72
CA LEU A 68 2.92 1.13 4.66
C LEU A 68 2.90 2.62 4.30
N LEU A 69 3.04 2.96 3.01
CA LEU A 69 2.93 4.34 2.54
C LEU A 69 1.51 4.89 2.75
N THR A 70 0.50 4.08 2.43
CA THR A 70 -0.89 4.45 2.65
C THR A 70 -1.19 4.62 4.14
N TYR A 71 -0.66 3.75 5.00
CA TYR A 71 -0.74 3.92 6.45
C TYR A 71 -0.11 5.24 6.92
N ALA A 72 1.05 5.62 6.37
CA ALA A 72 1.73 6.86 6.73
C ALA A 72 0.94 8.11 6.26
N GLU A 73 0.37 8.08 5.05
CA GLU A 73 -0.47 9.16 4.53
C GLU A 73 -1.77 9.31 5.33
N LEU A 74 -2.48 8.20 5.60
CA LEU A 74 -3.74 8.23 6.34
C LEU A 74 -3.56 8.72 7.78
N ARG A 75 -2.37 8.58 8.37
CA ARG A 75 -2.11 9.09 9.73
C ARG A 75 -2.20 10.62 9.83
N TYR A 76 -2.15 11.35 8.72
CA TYR A 76 -2.41 12.80 8.72
C TYR A 76 -3.90 13.14 8.77
N ASP A 77 -4.76 12.28 8.23
CA ASP A 77 -6.20 12.55 8.10
C ASP A 77 -7.03 12.02 9.26
N TYR A 78 -6.50 11.05 10.01
CA TYR A 78 -7.19 10.37 11.10
C TYR A 78 -6.38 10.41 12.39
N ASP A 79 -7.07 10.61 13.50
CA ASP A 79 -6.45 10.54 14.83
C ASP A 79 -5.95 9.13 15.17
N ARG A 80 -6.59 8.11 14.60
CA ARG A 80 -6.21 6.71 14.78
C ARG A 80 -6.49 5.89 13.52
N ILE A 81 -5.51 5.09 13.13
CA ILE A 81 -5.64 4.06 12.09
C ILE A 81 -5.48 2.68 12.73
N ILE A 82 -6.40 1.76 12.42
CA ILE A 82 -6.41 0.39 12.91
C ILE A 82 -6.27 -0.54 11.71
N PRO A 83 -5.15 -1.30 11.59
CA PRO A 83 -5.03 -2.30 10.54
C PRO A 83 -5.91 -3.53 10.85
N LEU A 84 -6.55 -4.07 9.82
CA LEU A 84 -7.37 -5.29 9.88
C LEU A 84 -6.85 -6.36 8.91
N GLY A 85 -6.87 -6.06 7.61
CA GLY A 85 -6.59 -6.98 6.51
C GLY A 85 -7.84 -7.30 5.69
N TRP A 86 -7.76 -8.30 4.80
CA TRP A 86 -8.85 -8.59 3.88
C TRP A 86 -10.17 -8.96 4.59
N PRO A 87 -11.34 -8.49 4.11
CA PRO A 87 -11.61 -7.69 2.89
C PRO A 87 -11.62 -6.16 3.07
N ILE A 88 -11.14 -5.63 4.21
CA ILE A 88 -11.02 -4.19 4.46
C ILE A 88 -9.70 -3.93 5.18
N ASP A 89 -8.70 -3.37 4.49
CA ASP A 89 -7.35 -3.22 5.05
C ASP A 89 -7.28 -2.42 6.37
N PHE A 90 -7.99 -1.30 6.49
CA PHE A 90 -7.91 -0.40 7.64
C PHE A 90 -9.26 0.16 8.11
N ILE A 91 -9.33 0.51 9.39
CA ILE A 91 -10.33 1.43 9.93
C ILE A 91 -9.62 2.73 10.33
N GLY A 92 -10.07 3.85 9.76
CA GLY A 92 -9.68 5.20 10.18
C GLY A 92 -10.70 5.79 11.14
N VAL A 93 -10.24 6.34 12.26
CA VAL A 93 -11.08 7.03 13.24
C VAL A 93 -10.62 8.47 13.34
N LYS A 94 -11.54 9.40 13.03
CA LYS A 94 -11.39 10.82 13.28
C LYS A 94 -12.37 11.22 14.37
N ASN A 95 -11.82 11.58 15.53
CA ASN A 95 -12.56 11.78 16.76
C ASN A 95 -13.64 12.84 16.56
N ASN A 96 -14.84 12.55 17.08
CA ASN A 96 -16.03 13.41 17.01
C ASN A 96 -16.49 13.76 15.58
N GLU A 97 -15.98 13.10 14.54
CA GLU A 97 -16.35 13.36 13.15
C GLU A 97 -16.86 12.10 12.46
N ARG A 98 -15.99 11.10 12.25
CA ARG A 98 -16.33 9.92 11.44
C ARG A 98 -15.43 8.72 11.69
N ILE A 99 -15.92 7.57 11.26
CA ILE A 99 -15.17 6.31 11.16
C ILE A 99 -15.25 5.86 9.70
N ASP A 100 -14.10 5.67 9.07
CA ASP A 100 -13.99 5.25 7.68
C ASP A 100 -13.40 3.84 7.60
N PHE A 101 -14.00 3.02 6.73
CA PHE A 101 -13.49 1.69 6.36
C PHE A 101 -12.74 1.83 5.04
N ILE A 102 -11.47 1.42 5.03
CA ILE A 102 -10.52 1.79 3.98
C ILE A 102 -9.92 0.52 3.40
N GLU A 103 -10.09 0.34 2.10
CA GLU A 103 -9.48 -0.71 1.30
C GLU A 103 -8.47 -0.07 0.34
N VAL A 104 -7.25 -0.60 0.29
CA VAL A 104 -6.13 -0.04 -0.45
C VAL A 104 -5.82 -0.92 -1.66
N LYS A 105 -5.95 -0.34 -2.86
CA LYS A 105 -5.56 -1.02 -4.11
C LYS A 105 -4.27 -0.45 -4.66
N SER A 106 -3.27 -1.31 -4.84
CA SER A 106 -2.04 -0.94 -5.55
C SER A 106 -2.21 -1.17 -7.05
N GLY A 107 -2.13 -0.12 -7.88
CA GLY A 107 -2.08 -0.25 -9.35
C GLY A 107 -2.92 0.79 -10.11
N LYS A 108 -2.89 0.72 -11.45
CA LYS A 108 -3.65 1.64 -12.32
C LYS A 108 -5.17 1.39 -12.32
N LEU A 109 -5.60 0.20 -11.87
CA LEU A 109 -7.00 -0.20 -11.82
C LEU A 109 -7.39 -0.47 -10.36
N ALA A 110 -8.17 0.42 -9.77
CA ALA A 110 -8.70 0.29 -8.41
C ALA A 110 -10.04 -0.47 -8.44
N ILE A 111 -10.01 -1.74 -8.85
CA ILE A 111 -11.21 -2.58 -8.92
C ILE A 111 -11.36 -3.33 -7.60
N LEU A 112 -12.54 -3.20 -6.98
CA LEU A 112 -12.90 -3.96 -5.80
C LEU A 112 -13.28 -5.40 -6.15
N THR A 113 -12.94 -6.34 -5.28
CA THR A 113 -13.46 -7.70 -5.32
C THR A 113 -14.95 -7.71 -4.99
N ASP A 114 -15.65 -8.80 -5.30
CA ASP A 114 -17.10 -8.87 -5.04
C ASP A 114 -17.42 -8.82 -3.54
N GLU A 115 -16.52 -9.33 -2.70
CA GLU A 115 -16.64 -9.25 -1.24
C GLU A 115 -16.42 -7.83 -0.71
N GLU A 116 -15.39 -7.13 -1.21
CA GLU A 116 -15.17 -5.71 -0.91
C GLU A 116 -16.34 -4.84 -1.35
N LYS A 117 -16.91 -5.09 -2.54
CA LYS A 117 -18.12 -4.40 -3.02
C LYS A 117 -19.30 -4.68 -2.09
N HIS A 118 -19.48 -5.92 -1.67
CA HIS A 118 -20.56 -6.30 -0.77
C HIS A 118 -20.48 -5.52 0.55
N ILE A 119 -19.30 -5.47 1.17
CA ILE A 119 -19.09 -4.74 2.43
C ILE A 119 -19.24 -3.23 2.22
N LYS A 120 -18.69 -2.68 1.15
CA LYS A 120 -18.91 -1.27 0.78
C LYS A 120 -20.41 -0.93 0.73
N ASN A 121 -21.21 -1.80 0.12
CA ASN A 121 -22.66 -1.59 0.01
C ASN A 121 -23.36 -1.67 1.37
N LEU A 122 -22.94 -2.57 2.27
CA LEU A 122 -23.47 -2.62 3.64
C LEU A 122 -23.15 -1.33 4.40
N ILE A 123 -21.92 -0.82 4.27
CA ILE A 123 -21.49 0.43 4.91
C ILE A 123 -22.29 1.61 4.36
N ALA A 124 -22.39 1.73 3.03
CA ALA A 124 -23.15 2.80 2.38
C ALA A 124 -24.65 2.79 2.75
N ALA A 125 -25.20 1.61 3.02
CA ALA A 125 -26.57 1.43 3.49
C ALA A 125 -26.74 1.67 5.01
N GLY A 126 -25.68 2.08 5.73
CA GLY A 126 -25.71 2.30 7.18
C GLY A 126 -25.84 1.02 8.00
N ARG A 127 -25.58 -0.17 7.41
CA ARG A 127 -25.69 -1.47 8.08
C ARG A 127 -24.41 -1.83 8.85
N VAL A 128 -23.89 -0.85 9.60
CA VAL A 128 -22.70 -0.99 10.44
C VAL A 128 -23.15 -0.92 11.90
N HIS A 129 -22.78 -1.91 12.69
CA HIS A 129 -23.21 -2.02 14.08
C HIS A 129 -22.01 -2.23 15.01
N PHE A 130 -22.00 -1.50 16.12
CA PHE A 130 -21.08 -1.78 17.22
C PHE A 130 -21.66 -2.89 18.09
N ARG A 131 -20.95 -4.02 18.18
CA ARG A 131 -21.36 -5.16 19.02
C ARG A 131 -20.28 -5.47 20.04
N LEU A 132 -20.62 -5.33 21.32
CA LEU A 132 -19.78 -5.80 22.41
C LEU A 132 -20.05 -7.28 22.67
N ILE A 133 -19.02 -8.11 22.51
CA ILE A 133 -19.07 -9.54 22.86
C ILE A 133 -18.11 -9.74 24.03
N ARG A 134 -18.65 -10.24 25.14
CA ARG A 134 -17.83 -10.66 26.30
C ARG A 134 -17.67 -12.17 26.21
N VAL A 135 -16.43 -12.63 26.13
CA VAL A 135 -16.09 -14.05 26.18
C VAL A 135 -15.48 -14.34 27.55
N THR A 136 -15.96 -15.37 28.25
CA THR A 136 -15.34 -15.82 29.51
C THR A 136 -14.35 -16.96 29.25
N GLU A 137 -13.38 -17.15 30.16
CA GLU A 137 -12.36 -18.19 30.01
C GLU A 137 -12.97 -19.60 29.94
N GLU A 138 -14.06 -19.83 30.67
CA GLU A 138 -14.81 -21.11 30.64
C GLU A 138 -15.48 -21.36 29.30
N GLU A 139 -15.85 -20.30 28.57
CA GLU A 139 -16.44 -20.38 27.24
C GLU A 139 -15.39 -20.72 26.18
N VAL A 140 -14.19 -20.12 26.28
CA VAL A 140 -13.05 -20.45 25.42
C VAL A 140 -12.64 -21.92 25.63
N HIS A 141 -12.48 -22.35 26.87
CA HIS A 141 -12.07 -23.71 27.17
C HIS A 141 -13.08 -24.74 26.65
N ARG A 142 -14.39 -24.47 26.74
CA ARG A 142 -15.45 -25.34 26.18
C ARG A 142 -15.39 -25.43 24.65
N LEU A 143 -15.15 -24.32 23.95
CA LEU A 143 -15.06 -24.32 22.49
C LEU A 143 -13.83 -25.08 21.97
N VAL A 144 -12.68 -24.92 22.64
CA VAL A 144 -11.45 -25.62 22.27
C VAL A 144 -11.59 -27.12 22.52
N SER A 145 -12.08 -27.50 23.70
CA SER A 145 -12.27 -28.92 24.05
C SER A 145 -13.35 -29.63 23.20
N ALA A 146 -14.39 -28.93 22.77
CA ALA A 146 -15.41 -29.49 21.86
C ALA A 146 -14.88 -29.77 20.44
N ASN A 147 -13.84 -29.07 20.00
CA ASN A 147 -13.20 -29.30 18.70
C ASN A 147 -12.12 -30.37 18.75
N THR A 148 -11.40 -30.53 19.87
CA THR A 148 -10.39 -31.59 20.04
C THR A 148 -11.00 -32.99 20.19
N GLY A 149 -12.26 -33.11 20.62
CA GLY A 149 -12.96 -34.40 20.74
C GLY A 149 -13.59 -34.92 19.45
N ARG A 150 -13.31 -34.31 18.29
CA ARG A 150 -13.88 -34.68 16.98
C ARG A 150 -12.86 -35.31 16.01
N ASP A 151 -11.66 -35.62 16.49
CA ASP A 151 -10.63 -36.38 15.78
C ASP A 151 -10.63 -37.86 16.19
#